data_AF-A0A947S2R1-F1
#
_entry.id   AF-A0A947S2R1-F1
#
_cell.length_a   1.000
_cell.length_b   1.000
_cell.length_c   1.000
_cell.angle_alpha   90.00
_cell.angle_beta   90.00
_cell.angle_gamma   90.00
#
_symmetry.space_group_name_H-M   'P 1'
#
loop_
_entity.id
_entity.type
_entity.pdbx_description
1 polymer ?
#
loop_
_entity_poly.entity_id
_entity_poly.type
_entity_poly.pdbx_seq_one_letter_code
_entity_poly.pdbx_strand_id
1 'polypeptide(L)' 'MPIIVRRQPGESEDRLIMKFRKKILSEKFLISIKEREHYKKPSQKRKERLAELKKTKKRW' A
#
# COMPACT_ATOMS: atom_id res chain seq x y z
N MET A 1 -11.70 2.83 3.62
CA MET A 1 -11.71 4.27 3.39
C MET A 1 -11.51 4.48 1.90
N PRO A 2 -12.39 5.21 1.21
CA PRO A 2 -12.27 5.43 -0.23
C PRO A 2 -11.18 6.46 -0.54
N ILE A 3 -10.32 6.16 -1.52
CA ILE A 3 -9.31 7.10 -2.01
C ILE A 3 -9.97 7.98 -3.08
N ILE A 4 -10.11 9.27 -2.77
CA ILE A 4 -10.68 10.25 -3.69
C ILE A 4 -9.55 11.14 -4.21
N VAL A 5 -9.50 11.32 -5.54
CA VAL A 5 -8.63 12.28 -6.23
C VAL A 5 -9.51 13.09 -7.17
N ARG A 6 -9.44 14.41 -7.04
CA ARG A 6 -10.19 15.35 -7.88
C ARG A 6 -9.27 15.89 -8.97
N ARG A 7 -9.79 15.99 -10.19
CA ARG A 7 -9.09 16.57 -11.35
C ARG A 7 -8.92 18.08 -11.16
N GLN A 8 -7.75 18.59 -11.50
CA GLN A 8 -7.52 20.03 -11.57
C GLN A 8 -7.82 20.58 -12.98
N PRO A 9 -8.24 21.85 -13.10
CA PRO A 9 -8.46 22.46 -14.41
C PRO A 9 -7.16 22.45 -15.23
N GLY A 10 -7.23 22.00 -16.48
CA GLY A 10 -6.06 21.85 -17.36
C GLY A 10 -5.22 20.59 -17.14
N GLU A 11 -5.60 19.70 -16.22
CA GLU A 11 -4.88 18.44 -16.00
C GLU A 11 -5.26 17.39 -17.04
N SER A 12 -4.27 16.69 -17.60
CA SER A 12 -4.48 15.53 -18.47
C SER A 12 -4.93 14.30 -17.68
N GLU A 13 -5.67 13.40 -18.33
CA GLU A 13 -6.19 12.18 -17.68
C GLU A 13 -5.09 11.27 -17.17
N ASP A 14 -3.99 11.13 -17.92
CA ASP A 14 -2.84 10.34 -17.50
C ASP A 14 -2.21 10.86 -16.20
N ARG A 15 -2.14 12.19 -16.03
CA ARG A 15 -1.63 12.79 -14.79
C ARG A 15 -2.55 12.53 -13.61
N LEU A 16 -3.87 12.55 -13.83
CA LEU A 16 -4.85 12.19 -12.82
C LEU A 16 -4.71 10.73 -12.38
N ILE A 17 -4.59 9.80 -13.34
CA ILE A 17 -4.38 8.37 -13.08
C ILE A 17 -3.07 8.17 -12.32
N MET A 18 -2.00 8.87 -12.70
CA MET A 18 -0.71 8.78 -12.02
C MET A 18 -0.80 9.26 -10.56
N LYS A 19 -1.48 10.39 -10.29
CA LYS A 19 -1.71 10.87 -8.92
C LYS A 19 -2.48 9.86 -8.08
N PHE A 20 -3.52 9.27 -8.67
CA PHE A 20 -4.30 8.22 -8.02
C PHE A 20 -3.46 6.98 -7.68
N ARG A 21 -2.67 6.48 -8.64
CA ARG A 21 -1.74 5.36 -8.42
C ARG A 21 -0.74 5.67 -7.31
N LYS A 22 -0.15 6.88 -7.31
CA LYS A 22 0.77 7.31 -6.23
C LYS A 22 0.09 7.31 -4.87
N LYS A 23 -1.16 7.79 -4.78
CA LYS A 23 -1.93 7.82 -3.53
C LYS A 23 -2.27 6.42 -3.00
N ILE A 24 -2.64 5.48 -3.88
CA ILE A 24 -2.86 4.06 -3.53
C ILE A 24 -1.59 3.45 -2.93
N LEU A 25 -0.44 3.70 -3.56
CA LEU A 25 0.85 3.17 -3.11
C LEU A 25 1.27 3.78 -1.77
N SER A 26 1.12 5.09 -1.59
CA SER A 26 1.48 5.76 -0.33
C SER A 26 0.66 5.28 0.85
N GLU A 27 -0.65 5.05 0.65
CA GLU A 27 -1.55 4.58 1.70
C GLU A 27 -1.42 3.07 1.97
N LYS A 28 -0.55 2.36 1.24
CA LYS A 28 -0.41 0.89 1.30
C LYS A 28 -1.75 0.16 1.21
N PHE A 29 -2.70 0.74 0.46
CA PHE A 29 -4.09 0.29 0.44
C PHE A 29 -4.21 -1.18 0.00
N LEU A 30 -3.47 -1.56 -1.05
CA LEU A 30 -3.43 -2.93 -1.56
C LEU A 30 -2.91 -3.94 -0.52
N ILE A 31 -1.91 -3.56 0.27
CA ILE A 31 -1.37 -4.42 1.34
C ILE A 31 -2.43 -4.60 2.43
N SER A 32 -3.13 -3.52 2.80
CA SER A 32 -4.17 -3.58 3.81
C SER A 32 -5.35 -4.47 3.42
N ILE A 33 -5.72 -4.51 2.13
CA ILE A 33 -6.76 -5.42 1.63
C ILE A 33 -6.29 -6.86 1.79
N LYS A 34 -5.08 -7.18 1.31
CA LYS A 34 -4.51 -8.53 1.40
C LYS A 34 -4.35 -9.04 2.84
N GLU A 35 -4.03 -8.15 3.77
CA GLU A 35 -3.98 -8.50 5.20
C GLU A 35 -5.35 -8.76 5.83
N ARG A 36 -6.42 -8.21 5.23
CA ARG A 36 -7.81 -8.36 5.70
C ARG A 36 -8.54 -9.51 5.01
N GLU A 37 -8.08 -9.96 3.84
CA GLU A 37 -8.64 -11.12 3.14
C GLU A 37 -8.73 -12.37 4.02
N HIS A 38 -7.73 -12.56 4.91
CA HIS A 38 -7.70 -13.70 5.82
C HIS A 38 -7.34 -13.30 7.24
N TYR A 39 -7.99 -13.92 8.22
CA TYR A 39 -7.58 -13.78 9.61
C TYR A 39 -6.19 -14.38 9.82
N LYS A 40 -5.28 -13.58 10.36
CA LYS A 40 -3.96 -14.02 10.82
C LYS A 40 -3.84 -13.85 12.32
N LYS A 41 -3.40 -14.92 12.99
CA LYS A 41 -3.07 -14.88 14.42
C LYS A 41 -2.01 -13.81 14.70
N PRO A 42 -2.04 -13.15 15.88
CA PRO A 42 -1.07 -12.11 16.22
C PRO A 42 0.39 -12.62 16.22
N SER A 43 0.61 -13.89 16.58
CA SER A 43 1.93 -14.53 16.50
C SER A 43 2.47 -14.61 15.07
N GLN A 44 1.61 -14.95 14.11
CA GLN A 44 1.97 -15.03 12.70
C GLN A 44 2.32 -13.64 12.14
N LYS A 45 1.54 -12.60 12.50
CA LYS A 45 1.84 -11.21 12.12
C LYS A 45 3.21 -10.74 12.65
N ARG A 46 3.54 -11.09 13.90
CA ARG A 46 4.87 -10.79 14.49
C ARG A 46 5.99 -11.50 13.75
N LYS A 47 5.81 -12.79 13.40
CA LYS A 47 6.78 -13.58 12.64
C LYS A 47 7.04 -12.99 11.25
N GLU A 48 5.98 -12.63 10.52
CA GLU A 48 6.06 -12.02 9.19
C GLU A 48 6.83 -10.68 9.24
N ARG A 49 6.50 -9.81 10.22
CA ARG A 49 7.20 -8.52 10.42
C ARG A 49 8.70 -8.69 10.69
N LEU A 50 9.07 -9.65 11.52
CA LEU A 50 10.48 -9.95 11.80
C LEU A 50 11.21 -10.51 10.56
N ALA A 51 10.54 -11.34 9.77
CA ALA A 51 11.09 -11.86 8.52
C ALA A 51 11.32 -10.74 7.49
N GLU A 52 10.39 -9.79 7.36
CA GLU A 52 10.58 -8.62 6.50
C GLU A 52 11.78 -7.76 6.92
N LEU A 53 11.91 -7.45 8.22
CA LEU A 53 13.04 -6.69 8.75
C LEU A 53 14.39 -7.39 8.50
N LYS A 54 14.42 -8.72 8.57
CA LYS A 54 15.63 -9.49 8.23
C LYS A 54 15.95 -9.43 6.74
N LYS A 55 14.94 -9.50 5.86
CA LYS A 55 15.11 -9.39 4.41
C LYS A 55 15.63 -8.01 4.01
N THR A 56 15.14 -6.94 4.63
CA THR A 56 15.62 -5.57 4.32
C THR A 56 17.05 -5.35 4.80
N LYS A 57 17.42 -5.84 6.00
CA LYS A 57 18.80 -5.77 6.51
C LYS A 57 19.83 -6.53 5.66
N LYS A 58 19.43 -7.63 5.02
CA LYS A 58 20.33 -8.46 4.19
C LYS A 58 20.58 -7.88 2.79
N ARG A 59 19.79 -6.87 2.40
CA ARG A 59 19.85 -6.24 1.07
C ARG A 59 20.75 -5.00 1.05
N TRP A 60 21.20 -4.56 2.23
CA TRP A 60 22.21 -3.52 2.43
C TRP A 60 23.56 -4.15 2.71
#